data_AF-A0A644TFG9-F1
#
_entry.id   AF-A0A644TFG9-F1
#
_cell.length_a   1.000
_cell.length_b   1.000
_cell.length_c   1.000
_cell.angle_alpha   90.00
_cell.angle_beta   90.00
_cell.angle_gamma   90.00
#
_symmetry.space_group_name_H-M   'P 1'
#
loop_
_entity.id
_entity.type
_entity.pdbx_description
1 polymer ?
#
loop_
_entity_poly.entity_id
_entity_poly.type
_entity_poly.pdbx_seq_one_letter_code
_entity_poly.pdbx_strand_id
1 'polypeptide(L)' 'MEHSKLSEHKFKKGKFVTPWNEFASEIGRENSWYYGRLPEYLWLAFIIDYYGRETGLKKCYLIDNSRQ' A
#
# COMPACT_ATOMS: atom_id res chain seq x y z
N MET A 1 19.57 1.16 12.87
CA MET A 1 18.20 0.66 13.04
C MET A 1 18.16 0.01 14.41
N GLU A 2 17.42 0.59 15.36
CA GLU A 2 17.29 0.00 16.69
C GLU A 2 16.38 -1.24 16.62
N HIS A 3 16.77 -2.32 17.28
CA HIS A 3 16.00 -3.55 17.33
C HIS A 3 14.94 -3.43 18.42
N SER A 4 13.66 -3.58 18.06
CA SER A 4 12.55 -3.58 19.01
C SER A 4 12.65 -4.77 19.96
N LYS A 5 12.44 -4.52 21.25
CA LYS A 5 12.55 -5.55 22.31
C LYS A 5 11.29 -6.40 22.36
N LEU A 6 11.43 -7.67 22.71
CA LEU A 6 10.29 -8.61 22.80
C LEU A 6 9.23 -8.16 23.82
N SER A 7 9.62 -7.40 24.84
CA SER A 7 8.73 -6.77 25.83
C SER A 7 7.79 -5.71 25.25
N GLU A 8 8.10 -5.16 24.08
CA GLU A 8 7.31 -4.12 23.39
C GLU A 8 6.25 -4.74 22.46
N HIS A 9 6.28 -6.06 22.28
CA HIS A 9 5.34 -6.77 21.42
C HIS A 9 4.09 -7.17 22.21
N LYS A 10 2.90 -6.83 21.70
CA LYS A 10 1.64 -7.19 22.36
C LYS A 10 1.24 -8.61 21.97
N PHE A 11 0.92 -9.44 22.96
CA PHE A 11 0.40 -10.79 22.73
C PHE A 11 -1.11 -10.72 22.49
N LYS A 12 -1.56 -10.98 21.25
CA LYS A 12 -2.98 -11.00 20.88
C LYS A 12 -3.29 -12.30 20.14
N LYS A 13 -4.33 -13.02 20.59
CA LYS A 13 -4.84 -14.27 19.98
C LYS A 13 -3.76 -15.33 19.68
N GLY A 14 -2.86 -15.58 20.64
CA GLY A 14 -1.86 -16.65 20.53
C GLY A 14 -0.62 -16.32 19.68
N LYS A 15 -0.47 -15.06 19.22
CA LYS A 15 0.70 -14.61 18.44
C LYS A 15 1.27 -13.31 19.03
N PHE A 16 2.59 -13.18 19.00
CA PHE A 16 3.26 -11.91 19.29
C PHE A 16 3.16 -11.00 18.07
N VAL A 17 2.44 -9.89 18.23
CA VAL A 17 2.24 -8.89 17.18
C VAL A 17 3.28 -7.79 17.39
N THR A 18 4.09 -7.53 16.38
CA THR A 18 5.04 -6.40 16.41
C THR A 18 4.26 -5.08 16.38
N PRO A 19 4.78 -4.00 16.99
CA PRO A 19 4.14 -2.68 16.95
C PRO A 19 3.81 -2.21 15.52
N TRP A 20 4.68 -2.52 14.56
CA TRP A 20 4.44 -2.25 13.14
C TRP A 20 3.22 -3.00 12.58
N ASN A 21 3.06 -4.27 12.93
CA ASN A 21 1.94 -5.06 12.46
C ASN A 21 0.61 -4.62 13.10
N GLU A 22 0.65 -4.13 14.35
CA GLU A 22 -0.51 -3.50 14.98
C GLU A 22 -0.89 -2.21 14.25
N PHE A 23 0.07 -1.32 14.00
CA PHE A 23 -0.13 -0.10 13.22
C PHE A 23 -0.68 -0.39 11.82
N ALA A 24 -0.06 -1.28 11.05
CA ALA A 24 -0.53 -1.66 9.72
C ALA A 24 -1.95 -2.26 9.74
N SER A 25 -2.27 -3.05 10.78
CA SER A 25 -3.60 -3.62 10.94
C SER A 25 -4.66 -2.59 11.35
N GLU A 26 -4.27 -1.53 12.05
CA GLU A 26 -5.16 -0.46 12.50
C GLU A 26 -5.49 0.49 11.35
N ILE A 27 -4.49 0.87 10.56
CA ILE A 27 -4.74 1.63 9.34
C ILE A 27 -5.59 0.78 8.35
N GLY A 28 -5.40 -0.55 8.31
CA GLY A 28 -6.21 -1.47 7.49
C GLY A 28 -7.63 -1.76 7.97
N ARG A 29 -8.03 -1.35 9.19
CA ARG A 29 -9.39 -1.59 9.71
C ARG A 29 -10.40 -0.54 9.27
N GLU A 30 -9.96 0.65 8.88
CA GLU A 30 -10.82 1.63 8.25
C GLU A 30 -11.01 1.21 6.79
N ASN A 31 -12.16 0.58 6.49
CA ASN A 31 -12.60 0.21 5.14
C ASN A 31 -12.79 1.44 4.25
N SER A 32 -11.71 2.15 3.96
CA SER A 32 -11.72 3.25 3.00
C SER A 32 -11.54 2.68 1.60
N TRP A 33 -12.24 3.23 0.62
CA TRP A 33 -12.24 2.84 -0.81
C TRP A 33 -10.85 2.83 -1.50
N TYR A 34 -9.83 3.36 -0.81
CA TYR A 34 -8.42 3.39 -1.22
C TYR A 34 -7.57 2.28 -0.56
N TYR A 35 -8.06 1.63 0.50
CA TYR A 35 -7.35 0.63 1.28
C TYR A 35 -7.27 -0.69 0.51
N GLY A 36 -6.22 -0.85 -0.28
CA GLY A 36 -6.02 -1.97 -1.20
C GLY A 36 -5.77 -1.57 -2.65
N ARG A 37 -5.91 -0.28 -2.98
CA ARG A 37 -5.53 0.28 -4.30
C ARG A 37 -4.46 1.36 -4.22
N LEU A 38 -3.89 1.54 -3.02
CA LEU A 38 -2.92 2.58 -2.75
C LEU A 38 -1.63 2.41 -3.57
N PRO A 39 -1.08 1.19 -3.73
CA PRO A 39 0.02 0.96 -4.67
C PRO A 39 -0.32 1.34 -6.11
N GLU A 40 -1.52 0.99 -6.59
CA GLU A 40 -1.99 1.27 -7.94
C GLU A 40 -2.13 2.77 -8.18
N TYR A 41 -2.67 3.52 -7.22
CA TYR A 41 -2.74 4.98 -7.30
C TYR A 41 -1.37 5.64 -7.27
N LEU A 42 -0.42 5.09 -6.50
CA LEU A 42 0.95 5.58 -6.48
C LEU A 42 1.62 5.41 -7.84
N TRP A 43 1.44 4.25 -8.48
CA TRP A 43 1.96 4.00 -9.82
C TRP A 43 1.31 4.89 -10.88
N LEU A 44 0.00 5.08 -10.81
CA LEU A 44 -0.71 6.01 -11.70
C LEU A 44 -0.17 7.44 -11.56
N ALA A 45 0.08 7.90 -10.32
CA ALA A 45 0.66 9.20 -10.06
C ALA A 45 2.06 9.33 -10.68
N PHE A 46 2.94 8.34 -10.47
CA PHE A 46 4.30 8.36 -11.05
C PHE A 46 4.31 8.33 -12.58
N ILE A 47 3.43 7.56 -13.20
CA ILE A 47 3.31 7.51 -14.66
C ILE A 47 2.88 8.88 -15.21
N ILE A 48 1.89 9.51 -14.57
CA ILE A 48 1.38 10.83 -14.99
C ILE A 48 2.43 11.93 -14.76
N ASP A 49 3.16 11.89 -13.64
CA ASP A 49 4.22 12.84 -13.32
C ASP A 49 5.38 12.77 -14.33
N TYR A 50 5.81 11.56 -14.68
CA TYR A 50 6.94 11.38 -15.60
C TYR A 50 6.59 11.66 -17.08
N TYR A 51 5.44 11.17 -17.57
CA TYR A 51 5.08 11.27 -18.99
C TYR A 51 4.16 12.44 -19.32
N GLY A 52 3.66 13.15 -18.31
CA GLY A 52 2.58 14.12 -18.46
C GLY A 52 1.23 13.46 -18.66
N ARG A 53 0.16 14.25 -18.53
CA ARG A 53 -1.23 13.77 -18.43
C ARG A 53 -1.67 12.93 -19.63
N GLU A 54 -1.50 13.43 -20.86
CA GLU A 54 -2.04 12.76 -22.05
C GLU A 54 -1.28 11.47 -22.39
N THR A 55 0.05 11.55 -22.43
CA THR A 55 0.91 10.39 -22.74
C THR A 55 0.86 9.35 -21.62
N GLY A 56 0.85 9.78 -20.36
CA GLY A 56 0.74 8.90 -19.20
C GLY A 56 -0.57 8.11 -19.19
N LEU A 57 -1.71 8.77 -19.45
CA LEU A 57 -3.00 8.08 -19.53
C LEU A 57 -3.07 7.08 -20.70
N LYS A 58 -2.50 7.41 -21.87
CA LYS A 58 -2.39 6.46 -22.99
C LYS A 58 -1.57 5.23 -22.61
N LYS A 59 -0.48 5.39 -21.85
CA LYS A 59 0.34 4.28 -21.35
C LYS A 59 -0.43 3.41 -20.34
N CYS A 60 -1.15 4.01 -19.40
CA CYS A 60 -2.00 3.27 -18.46
C CYS A 60 -3.06 2.45 -19.19
N TYR A 61 -3.70 3.02 -20.21
CA TYR A 61 -4.68 2.31 -21.05
C TYR A 61 -4.06 1.11 -21.78
N LEU A 62 -2.84 1.25 -22.33
CA LEU A 62 -2.14 0.14 -22.96
C LEU A 62 -1.83 -0.99 -21.96
N ILE A 63 -1.45 -0.66 -20.73
CA ILE A 63 -1.16 -1.65 -19.68
C ILE A 63 -2.42 -2.43 -19.31
N ASP A 64 -3.55 -1.75 -19.14
CA ASP A 64 -4.83 -2.39 -18.81
C ASP A 64 -5.30 -3.35 -19.93
N ASN A 65 -5.18 -2.91 -21.18
CA ASN A 65 -5.59 -3.70 -22.35
C ASN A 65 -4.61 -4.83 -22.70
N SER A 66 -3.39 -4.82 -22.14
CA SER A 66 -2.41 -5.91 -22.30
C SER A 66 -2.64 -7.09 -21.34
N ARG A 67 -3.61 -6.96 -20.42
CA ARG A 67 -3.90 -7.93 -19.36
C ARG A 67 -5.20 -8.72 -19.60
N GLN A 68 -5.96 -8.37 -20.64
CA GLN A 68 -7.08 -9.15 -21.18
C GLN A 68 -6.59 -10.12 -22.25
#